data_AF-Q664H6-F1
#
_entry.id   AF-Q664H6-F1
#
_cell.length_a   1.000
_cell.length_b   1.000
_cell.length_c   1.000
_cell.angle_alpha   90.00
_cell.angle_beta   90.00
_cell.angle_gamma   90.00
#
_symmetry.space_group_name_H-M   'P 1'
#
loop_
_entity.id
_entity.type
_entity.pdbx_description
1 polymer ?
#
loop_
_entity_poly.entity_id
_entity_poly.type
_entity_poly.pdbx_seq_one_letter_code
_entity_poly.pdbx_strand_id
1 'polypeptide(L)'
;MTNDTALDYVDRALRLAQKRHHHIKYNVIGGETLEPMYNSIVQQLIYLHNVITGEEKDKSRIHKMTMGMYAAKEFDVMDPIFADRIGSAVYIADQIGGGLKVQLPHQENPDSYQQRQEKLRSEFPDDFDV
;
A
#
# COMPACT_ATOMS: atom_id res chain seq x y z
N MET A 1 1.77 20.90 0.36
CA MET A 1 1.45 19.85 -0.61
C MET A 1 2.77 19.22 -1.01
N THR A 2 2.98 17.95 -0.65
CA THR A 2 4.15 17.20 -1.09
C THR A 2 4.06 16.96 -2.59
N ASN A 3 5.19 17.02 -3.30
CA ASN A 3 5.28 16.66 -4.72
C ASN A 3 5.25 15.12 -4.87
N ASP A 4 4.25 14.48 -4.28
CA ASP A 4 4.12 13.02 -4.29
C ASP A 4 3.84 12.54 -5.72
N THR A 5 4.51 11.47 -6.10
CA THR A 5 4.32 10.73 -7.34
C THR A 5 3.61 9.41 -7.05
N ALA A 6 3.16 8.71 -8.10
CA ALA A 6 2.59 7.36 -7.95
C ALA A 6 3.59 6.39 -7.28
N LEU A 7 4.88 6.56 -7.57
CA LEU A 7 5.96 5.77 -6.96
C LEU A 7 6.03 6.02 -5.44
N ASP A 8 5.91 7.28 -5.00
CA ASP A 8 5.98 7.61 -3.55
C ASP A 8 4.85 6.97 -2.74
N TYR A 9 3.66 6.79 -3.32
CA TYR A 9 2.58 6.07 -2.67
C TYR A 9 2.87 4.57 -2.55
N VAL A 10 3.36 3.96 -3.63
CA VAL A 10 3.68 2.53 -3.67
C VAL A 10 4.88 2.22 -2.77
N ASP A 11 5.88 3.07 -2.73
CA ASP A 11 7.06 2.89 -1.89
C ASP A 11 6.74 3.04 -0.41
N ARG A 12 5.90 4.00 -0.02
CA ARG A 12 5.40 4.10 1.37
C ARG A 12 4.66 2.83 1.78
N ALA A 13 3.80 2.31 0.90
CA ALA A 13 3.10 1.05 1.15
C ALA A 13 4.07 -0.12 1.25
N LEU A 14 5.07 -0.20 0.38
CA LEU A 14 6.07 -1.26 0.35
C LEU A 14 6.93 -1.27 1.62
N ARG A 15 7.44 -0.11 2.04
CA ARG A 15 8.26 0.00 3.27
C ARG A 15 7.45 -0.39 4.50
N LEU A 16 6.20 0.06 4.60
CA LEU A 16 5.33 -0.33 5.70
C LEU A 16 4.98 -1.82 5.66
N ALA A 17 4.70 -2.39 4.47
CA ALA A 17 4.46 -3.82 4.31
C ALA A 17 5.66 -4.66 4.73
N GLN A 18 6.88 -4.24 4.37
CA GLN A 18 8.12 -4.89 4.79
C GLN A 18 8.31 -4.81 6.30
N LYS A 19 8.04 -3.65 6.92
CA LYS A 19 8.07 -3.47 8.39
C LYS A 19 7.09 -4.43 9.08
N ARG A 20 5.85 -4.52 8.59
CA ARG A 20 4.84 -5.44 9.13
C ARG A 20 5.18 -6.90 8.91
N HIS A 21 5.64 -7.27 7.71
CA HIS A 21 6.09 -8.62 7.40
C HIS A 21 7.21 -9.07 8.34
N HIS A 22 8.21 -8.21 8.56
CA HIS A 22 9.29 -8.48 9.51
C HIS A 22 8.74 -8.67 10.93
N HIS A 23 7.85 -7.79 11.39
CA HIS A 23 7.25 -7.89 12.72
C HIS A 23 6.48 -9.20 12.90
N ILE A 24 5.62 -9.57 11.94
CA ILE A 24 4.85 -10.81 11.97
C ILE A 24 5.76 -12.04 11.99
N LYS A 25 6.81 -12.03 11.16
CA LYS A 25 7.71 -13.17 11.00
C LYS A 25 8.57 -13.45 12.23
N TYR A 26 9.04 -12.42 12.92
CA TYR A 26 10.06 -12.57 13.95
C TYR A 26 9.59 -12.23 15.37
N ASN A 27 8.51 -11.45 15.50
CA ASN A 27 8.15 -10.83 16.78
C ASN A 27 6.70 -11.15 17.23
N VAL A 28 5.94 -11.94 16.46
CA VAL A 28 4.57 -12.35 16.81
C VAL A 28 4.50 -13.86 17.02
N ILE A 29 4.04 -14.29 18.19
CA ILE A 29 3.78 -15.69 18.50
C ILE A 29 2.60 -16.17 17.64
N GLY A 30 2.77 -17.25 16.86
CA GLY A 30 1.78 -17.72 15.90
C GLY A 30 1.80 -16.97 14.55
N GLY A 31 2.76 -16.06 14.37
CA GLY A 31 2.90 -15.24 13.18
C GLY A 31 3.16 -16.03 11.90
N GLU A 32 3.63 -17.27 11.99
CA GLU A 32 3.84 -18.17 10.85
C GLU A 32 2.56 -18.44 10.03
N THR A 33 1.39 -18.32 10.65
CA THR A 33 0.10 -18.48 9.96
C THR A 33 -0.27 -17.25 9.12
N LEU A 34 0.18 -16.06 9.54
CA LEU A 34 -0.07 -14.79 8.89
C LEU A 34 1.05 -14.39 7.92
N GLU A 35 2.28 -14.86 8.15
CA GLU A 35 3.48 -14.50 7.39
C GLU A 35 3.30 -14.65 5.86
N PRO A 36 2.70 -15.74 5.33
CA PRO A 36 2.52 -15.88 3.88
C PRO A 36 1.65 -14.80 3.27
N MET A 37 0.65 -14.30 4.00
CA MET A 37 -0.21 -13.20 3.57
C MET A 37 0.59 -11.89 3.48
N TYR A 38 1.34 -11.55 4.54
CA TYR A 38 2.17 -10.34 4.54
C TYR A 38 3.27 -10.40 3.47
N ASN A 39 3.89 -11.56 3.29
CA ASN A 39 4.86 -11.76 2.21
C ASN A 39 4.20 -11.58 0.83
N SER A 40 2.99 -12.12 0.62
CA SER A 40 2.24 -11.93 -0.63
C SER A 40 1.98 -10.45 -0.92
N ILE A 41 1.60 -9.66 0.08
CA ILE A 41 1.42 -8.21 -0.06
C ILE A 41 2.75 -7.53 -0.47
N VAL A 42 3.86 -7.88 0.18
CA VAL A 42 5.19 -7.35 -0.17
C VAL A 42 5.55 -7.67 -1.62
N GLN A 43 5.36 -8.92 -2.07
CA GLN A 43 5.66 -9.31 -3.46
C GLN A 43 4.79 -8.59 -4.49
N GLN A 44 3.52 -8.35 -4.16
CA GLN A 44 2.60 -7.60 -5.00
C GLN A 44 3.01 -6.12 -5.12
N LEU A 45 3.47 -5.51 -4.02
CA LEU A 45 3.96 -4.13 -4.02
C LEU A 45 5.29 -3.98 -4.76
N ILE A 46 6.22 -4.95 -4.63
CA ILE A 46 7.46 -4.99 -5.44
C ILE A 46 7.12 -5.06 -6.93
N TYR A 47 6.18 -5.92 -7.30
CA TYR A 47 5.73 -6.00 -8.69
C TYR A 47 5.16 -4.66 -9.18
N LEU A 48 4.30 -4.00 -8.38
CA LEU A 48 3.72 -2.71 -8.74
C LEU A 48 4.79 -1.60 -8.85
N HIS A 49 5.76 -1.56 -7.93
CA HIS A 49 6.93 -0.68 -8.02
C HIS A 49 7.63 -0.86 -9.36
N ASN A 50 7.95 -2.11 -9.73
CA ASN A 50 8.65 -2.42 -10.97
C ASN A 50 7.84 -2.06 -12.22
N VAL A 51 6.51 -2.14 -12.16
CA VAL A 51 5.64 -1.68 -13.25
C VAL A 51 5.71 -0.16 -13.42
N ILE A 52 5.75 0.60 -12.31
CA ILE A 52 5.81 2.06 -12.32
C ILE A 52 7.19 2.56 -12.78
N THR A 53 8.27 1.90 -12.36
CA THR A 53 9.64 2.24 -12.78
C THR A 53 9.98 1.75 -14.19
N GLY A 54 9.14 0.88 -14.77
CA GLY A 54 9.31 0.34 -16.12
C GLY A 54 10.24 -0.87 -16.20
N GLU A 55 10.69 -1.39 -15.06
CA GLU A 55 11.45 -2.65 -14.97
C GLU A 55 10.59 -3.86 -15.32
N GLU A 56 9.31 -3.84 -14.95
CA GLU A 56 8.32 -4.84 -15.30
C GLU A 56 7.41 -4.33 -16.42
N LYS A 57 7.36 -5.09 -17.52
CA LYS A 57 6.57 -4.74 -18.72
C LYS A 57 5.25 -5.50 -18.78
N ASP A 58 5.18 -6.67 -18.16
CA ASP A 58 3.95 -7.46 -18.11
C ASP A 58 3.02 -6.90 -17.03
N LYS A 59 2.02 -6.14 -17.47
CA LYS A 59 0.97 -5.57 -16.62
C LYS A 59 -0.21 -6.52 -16.38
N SER A 60 -0.22 -7.71 -16.98
CA SER A 60 -1.36 -8.65 -16.90
C SER A 60 -1.60 -9.18 -15.48
N ARG A 61 -0.57 -9.15 -14.63
CA ARG A 61 -0.65 -9.62 -13.24
C ARG A 61 -1.33 -8.62 -12.30
N ILE A 62 -1.52 -7.36 -12.71
CA ILE A 62 -2.26 -6.36 -11.92
C ILE A 62 -3.66 -6.87 -11.56
N HIS A 63 -4.39 -7.42 -12.54
CA HIS A 63 -5.75 -7.95 -12.33
C HIS A 63 -5.81 -9.20 -11.44
N LYS A 64 -4.65 -9.77 -11.06
CA LYS A 64 -4.53 -10.93 -10.18
C LYS A 64 -4.07 -10.55 -8.77
N MET A 65 -3.84 -9.27 -8.51
CA MET A 65 -3.44 -8.78 -7.19
C MET A 65 -4.59 -8.93 -6.21
N THR A 66 -4.27 -9.40 -5.01
CA THR A 66 -5.23 -9.67 -3.93
C THR A 66 -5.01 -8.78 -2.71
N MET A 67 -3.96 -7.95 -2.70
CA MET A 67 -3.61 -7.10 -1.55
C MET A 67 -4.77 -6.20 -1.08
N GLY A 68 -5.62 -5.73 -2.01
CA GLY A 68 -6.80 -4.92 -1.69
C GLY A 68 -7.89 -5.67 -0.91
N MET A 69 -7.97 -7.00 -1.04
CA MET A 69 -8.93 -7.81 -0.28
C MET A 69 -8.63 -7.78 1.22
N TYR A 70 -7.35 -7.70 1.60
CA TYR A 70 -6.92 -7.67 3.00
C TYR A 70 -7.06 -6.27 3.61
N ALA A 71 -6.74 -5.21 2.86
CA ALA A 71 -6.88 -3.84 3.33
C ALA A 71 -8.28 -3.52 3.86
N ALA A 72 -9.32 -3.91 3.10
CA ALA A 72 -10.70 -3.61 3.45
C ALA A 72 -11.30 -4.53 4.54
N LYS A 73 -10.78 -5.74 4.72
CA LYS A 73 -11.38 -6.75 5.61
C LYS A 73 -10.64 -6.94 6.92
N GLU A 74 -9.32 -6.80 6.91
CA GLU A 74 -8.47 -7.15 8.05
C GLU A 74 -7.82 -5.92 8.67
N PHE A 75 -7.37 -4.96 7.87
CA PHE A 75 -6.54 -3.86 8.36
C PHE A 75 -7.30 -2.59 8.72
N ASP A 76 -8.47 -2.32 8.12
CA ASP A 76 -9.20 -1.06 8.35
C ASP A 76 -9.50 -0.79 9.84
N VAL A 77 -9.69 -1.86 10.62
CA VAL A 77 -9.91 -1.77 12.08
C VAL A 77 -8.62 -2.00 12.88
N MET A 78 -7.76 -2.93 12.45
CA MET A 78 -6.60 -3.40 13.24
C MET A 78 -5.32 -2.59 13.00
N ASP A 79 -5.13 -2.08 11.78
CA ASP A 79 -3.96 -1.31 11.36
C ASP A 79 -4.38 -0.26 10.31
N PRO A 80 -5.06 0.82 10.74
CA PRO A 80 -5.68 1.79 9.83
C PRO A 80 -4.67 2.49 8.90
N ILE A 81 -3.45 2.74 9.37
CA ILE A 81 -2.40 3.31 8.53
C ILE A 81 -1.98 2.33 7.44
N PHE A 82 -1.83 1.05 7.75
CA PHE A 82 -1.50 0.05 6.74
C PHE A 82 -2.63 -0.11 5.72
N ALA A 83 -3.88 -0.07 6.16
CA ALA A 83 -5.04 -0.05 5.27
C ALA A 83 -5.01 1.14 4.30
N ASP A 84 -4.72 2.36 4.78
CA ASP A 84 -4.60 3.57 3.95
C ASP A 84 -3.49 3.46 2.91
N ARG A 85 -2.31 2.94 3.30
CA ARG A 85 -1.17 2.77 2.37
C ARG A 85 -1.47 1.73 1.30
N ILE A 86 -2.02 0.57 1.68
CA ILE A 86 -2.41 -0.46 0.69
C ILE A 86 -3.53 0.05 -0.21
N GLY A 87 -4.53 0.74 0.34
CA GLY A 87 -5.62 1.33 -0.44
C GLY A 87 -5.12 2.30 -1.50
N SER A 88 -4.15 3.15 -1.16
CA SER A 88 -3.51 4.05 -2.12
C SER A 88 -2.78 3.31 -3.23
N ALA A 89 -2.05 2.23 -2.90
CA ALA A 89 -1.36 1.41 -3.89
C ALA A 89 -2.33 0.64 -4.80
N VAL A 90 -3.44 0.14 -4.26
CA VAL A 90 -4.50 -0.53 -5.03
C VAL A 90 -5.16 0.45 -6.00
N TYR A 91 -5.50 1.66 -5.55
CA TYR A 91 -6.06 2.69 -6.41
C TYR A 91 -5.16 3.04 -7.61
N ILE A 92 -3.84 3.08 -7.39
CA ILE A 92 -2.86 3.27 -8.47
C ILE A 92 -2.81 2.03 -9.39
N ALA A 93 -2.76 0.83 -8.82
CA ALA A 93 -2.72 -0.42 -9.58
C ALA A 93 -3.95 -0.56 -10.50
N ASP A 94 -5.16 -0.26 -10.00
CA ASP A 94 -6.40 -0.36 -10.76
C ASP A 94 -6.41 0.58 -11.96
N GLN A 95 -5.91 1.81 -11.80
CA GLN A 95 -5.77 2.76 -12.90
C GLN A 95 -4.76 2.28 -13.95
N ILE A 96 -3.60 1.78 -13.52
CA ILE A 96 -2.58 1.24 -14.45
C ILE A 96 -3.13 0.02 -15.20
N GLY A 97 -3.79 -0.91 -14.50
CA GLY A 97 -4.40 -2.10 -15.08
C GLY A 97 -5.53 -1.76 -16.07
N GLY A 98 -6.29 -0.70 -15.80
CA GLY A 98 -7.30 -0.17 -16.71
C GLY A 98 -6.76 0.63 -17.91
N GLY A 99 -5.44 0.83 -18.00
CA GLY A 99 -4.82 1.66 -19.04
C GLY A 99 -5.14 3.16 -18.89
N LEU A 100 -5.52 3.59 -17.68
CA LEU A 100 -5.88 4.97 -17.37
C LEU A 100 -4.63 5.81 -17.06
N LYS A 101 -4.75 7.13 -17.27
CA LYS A 101 -3.78 8.07 -16.74
C LYS A 101 -3.93 8.10 -15.21
N VAL A 102 -2.84 7.82 -14.49
CA VAL A 102 -2.83 7.79 -13.02
C VAL A 102 -3.16 9.17 -12.46
N GLN A 103 -4.28 9.26 -11.76
CA GLN A 103 -4.59 10.30 -10.79
C GLN A 103 -4.12 9.83 -9.42
N LEU A 104 -3.59 10.75 -8.60
CA LEU A 104 -3.10 10.42 -7.27
C LEU A 104 -4.23 10.51 -6.24
N PRO A 105 -4.17 9.74 -5.13
CA PRO A 105 -5.23 9.75 -4.12
C PRO A 105 -5.60 11.14 -3.58
N HIS A 106 -4.61 12.05 -3.45
CA HIS A 106 -4.85 13.41 -2.99
C HIS A 106 -5.46 14.34 -4.06
N GLN A 107 -5.50 13.93 -5.33
CA GLN A 107 -6.04 14.74 -6.43
C GLN A 107 -7.55 14.56 -6.58
N GLU A 108 -8.11 13.39 -6.27
CA GLU A 108 -9.55 13.16 -6.36
C GLU A 108 -10.34 13.89 -5.27
N ASN A 109 -9.84 13.90 -4.03
CA ASN A 109 -10.52 14.55 -2.92
C ASN A 109 -9.52 15.13 -1.91
N PRO A 110 -8.94 16.31 -2.21
CA PRO A 110 -7.83 16.89 -1.46
C PRO A 110 -8.15 17.10 0.02
N ASP A 111 -9.32 17.64 0.35
CA ASP A 111 -9.67 18.01 1.73
C ASP A 111 -9.85 16.77 2.61
N SER A 112 -10.61 15.77 2.12
CA SER A 112 -10.81 14.52 2.87
C SER A 112 -9.52 13.71 2.99
N TYR A 113 -8.68 13.74 1.95
CA TYR A 113 -7.38 13.09 1.97
C TYR A 113 -6.48 13.75 3.02
N GLN A 114 -6.38 15.08 3.00
CA GLN A 114 -5.54 15.82 3.94
C GLN A 114 -5.96 15.57 5.40
N GLN A 115 -7.25 15.65 5.71
CA GLN A 115 -7.75 15.38 7.07
C GLN A 115 -7.41 13.96 7.54
N ARG A 116 -7.57 12.96 6.65
CA ARG A 116 -7.19 11.57 6.94
C ARG A 116 -5.68 11.43 7.17
N GLN A 117 -4.85 12.08 6.36
CA GLN A 117 -3.40 12.04 6.53
C GLN A 117 -2.94 12.73 7.82
N GLU A 118 -3.53 13.88 8.18
CA GLU A 118 -3.24 14.57 9.44
C GLU A 118 -3.59 13.70 10.65
N LYS A 119 -4.75 13.03 10.62
CA LYS A 119 -5.16 12.07 11.63
C LYS A 119 -4.16 10.91 11.75
N LEU A 120 -3.85 10.25 10.62
CA LEU A 120 -2.92 9.12 10.60
C LEU A 120 -1.52 9.52 11.09
N ARG A 121 -1.06 10.73 10.76
CA ARG A 121 0.23 11.25 11.24
C ARG A 121 0.24 11.45 12.75
N SER A 122 -0.87 11.93 13.31
CA SER A 122 -1.00 12.11 14.76
C SER A 122 -1.10 10.78 15.51
N GLU A 123 -1.80 9.79 14.94
CA GLU A 123 -2.08 8.50 15.60
C GLU A 123 -0.93 7.50 15.43
N PHE A 124 -0.22 7.54 14.29
CA PHE A 124 0.80 6.57 13.92
C PHE A 124 2.13 7.24 13.47
N PRO A 125 2.74 8.11 14.30
CA PRO A 125 3.92 8.89 13.89
C PRO A 125 5.10 8.02 13.46
N ASP A 126 5.32 6.87 14.11
CA ASP A 126 6.44 5.94 13.81
C ASP A 126 6.23 5.13 12.53
N ASP A 127 5.02 5.12 11.98
CA ASP A 127 4.66 4.41 10.74
C ASP A 127 4.31 5.36 9.59
N PHE A 128 4.06 6.64 9.89
CA PHE A 128 3.59 7.61 8.89
C PHE A 128 4.62 7.90 7.79
N ASP A 129 5.88 8.09 8.20
CA ASP A 129 7.01 8.50 7.36
C ASP A 129 8.00 7.35 7.07
N VAL A 130 7.59 6.09 7.32
CA VAL A 130 8.39 4.88 7.04
C VAL A 130 8.80 4.77 5.58
#